data_AF-A0A531LFP8-F1
#
_entry.id   AF-A0A531LFP8-F1
#
_cell.length_a   1.000
_cell.length_b   1.000
_cell.length_c   1.000
_cell.angle_alpha   90.00
_cell.angle_beta   90.00
_cell.angle_gamma   90.00
#
_symmetry.space_group_name_H-M   'P 1'
#
loop_
_entity.id
_entity.type
_entity.pdbx_description
1 polymer ?
#
loop_
_entity_poly.entity_id
_entity_poly.type
_entity_poly.pdbx_seq_one_letter_code
_entity_poly.pdbx_strand_id
1 'polypeptide(L)'
;MLTKSPAPTNLLDRLTEAGLAWGEGTYARLAAPIGAAAFTLYILLTAVTAWFLPDANWDMLPYLAIAEEGTYRDVQALHDYAYGTVRDGVSSDDYKILIDDGGGFRSHMAGNAGDFHSLLGMYRIKFLYAEILSTMSSVMSPVEAMSAVSVLSVLLFGVIALLWLRSEGALALAPVAGAVLMMAEFGDAARAATPDLLCSALFLGGLFAYVRGREVATAILLFLAFMARPDNIVFLAVFAVLLV
;
A
#
# COMPACT_ATOMS: atom_id res chain seq x y z
N MET A 1 -9.99 -7.38 51.90
CA MET A 1 -11.37 -6.89 52.08
C MET A 1 -11.45 -5.50 51.47
N LEU A 2 -11.79 -5.43 50.18
CA LEU A 2 -11.96 -4.16 49.46
C LEU A 2 -13.42 -3.72 49.63
N THR A 3 -13.60 -2.57 50.24
CA THR A 3 -14.89 -1.95 50.54
C THR A 3 -15.68 -1.68 49.26
N LYS A 4 -16.89 -2.23 49.17
CA LYS A 4 -17.93 -1.84 48.20
C LYS A 4 -18.08 -0.31 48.22
N SER A 5 -18.04 0.34 47.06
CA SER A 5 -18.39 1.76 46.93
C SER A 5 -19.75 2.05 47.57
N PRO A 6 -19.93 3.21 48.23
CA PRO A 6 -21.19 3.55 48.88
C PRO A 6 -22.31 3.63 47.85
N ALA A 7 -23.49 3.10 48.19
CA ALA A 7 -24.65 3.13 47.31
C ALA A 7 -25.13 4.57 47.08
N PRO A 8 -25.53 4.93 45.85
CA PRO A 8 -25.93 6.29 45.49
C PRO A 8 -27.16 6.74 46.29
N THR A 9 -26.98 7.80 47.07
CA THR A 9 -27.96 8.30 48.05
C THR A 9 -28.94 9.31 47.47
N ASN A 10 -28.63 9.98 46.35
CA ASN A 10 -29.49 11.01 45.74
C ASN A 10 -30.02 10.64 44.34
N LEU A 11 -31.20 11.18 44.00
CA LEU A 11 -31.89 10.94 42.72
C LEU A 11 -31.09 11.46 41.52
N LEU A 12 -30.36 12.58 41.72
CA LEU A 12 -29.40 13.08 40.75
C LEU A 12 -28.29 12.06 40.49
N ASP A 13 -27.64 11.52 41.52
CA ASP A 13 -26.57 10.50 41.36
C ASP A 13 -27.04 9.27 40.60
N ARG A 14 -28.29 8.82 40.83
CA ARG A 14 -28.86 7.68 40.09
C ARG A 14 -29.16 8.01 38.63
N LEU A 15 -29.57 9.25 38.33
CA LEU A 15 -29.77 9.71 36.96
C LEU A 15 -28.43 9.91 36.24
N THR A 16 -27.38 10.39 36.93
CA THR A 16 -26.02 10.49 36.36
C THR A 16 -25.42 9.11 36.14
N GLU A 17 -25.52 8.18 37.09
CA GLU A 17 -25.04 6.79 36.89
C GLU A 17 -25.81 6.08 35.79
N ALA A 18 -27.14 6.20 35.73
CA ALA A 18 -27.93 5.59 34.66
C ALA A 18 -27.65 6.24 33.29
N GLY A 19 -27.44 7.56 33.24
CA GLY A 19 -27.07 8.28 32.03
C GLY A 19 -25.66 7.92 31.54
N LEU A 20 -24.70 7.78 32.46
CA LEU A 20 -23.33 7.33 32.17
C LEU A 20 -23.31 5.86 31.74
N ALA A 21 -24.01 4.96 32.44
CA ALA A 21 -24.10 3.55 32.09
C ALA A 21 -24.82 3.32 30.75
N TRP A 22 -25.84 4.13 30.44
CA TRP A 22 -26.49 4.13 29.14
C TRP A 22 -25.56 4.67 28.05
N GLY A 23 -24.85 5.77 28.32
CA GLY A 23 -23.84 6.34 27.41
C GLY A 23 -22.70 5.36 27.12
N GLU A 24 -22.14 4.73 28.15
CA GLU A 24 -21.11 3.69 28.07
C GLU A 24 -21.60 2.46 27.31
N GLY A 25 -22.82 1.98 27.60
CA GLY A 25 -23.41 0.83 26.92
C GLY A 25 -23.72 1.08 25.45
N THR A 26 -24.06 2.32 25.09
CA THR A 26 -24.34 2.72 23.70
C THR A 26 -23.04 2.99 22.94
N TYR A 27 -22.06 3.65 23.57
CA TYR A 27 -20.72 3.85 23.03
C TYR A 27 -20.02 2.52 22.78
N ALA A 28 -20.07 1.58 23.73
CA ALA A 28 -19.48 0.24 23.56
C ALA A 28 -20.07 -0.51 22.35
N ARG A 29 -21.36 -0.32 22.06
CA ARG A 29 -22.03 -0.94 20.89
C ARG A 29 -21.69 -0.25 19.57
N LEU A 30 -21.49 1.07 19.58
CA LEU A 30 -21.26 1.87 18.37
C LEU A 30 -19.78 2.11 18.06
N ALA A 31 -18.88 1.93 19.03
CA ALA A 31 -17.45 2.20 18.85
C ALA A 31 -16.84 1.34 17.74
N ALA A 32 -17.16 0.05 17.69
CA ALA A 32 -16.68 -0.85 16.63
C ALA A 32 -17.14 -0.45 15.22
N PRO A 33 -18.45 -0.25 14.92
CA PRO A 33 -18.88 0.18 13.59
C PRO A 33 -18.39 1.58 13.23
N ILE A 34 -18.34 2.52 14.19
CA ILE A 34 -17.78 3.86 13.95
C ILE A 34 -16.29 3.75 13.59
N GLY A 35 -15.52 2.98 14.36
CA GLY A 35 -14.10 2.77 14.09
C GLY A 35 -13.85 2.16 12.72
N ALA A 36 -14.58 1.10 12.37
CA ALA A 36 -14.51 0.47 11.06
C ALA A 36 -14.88 1.44 9.93
N ALA A 37 -15.94 2.23 10.09
CA ALA A 37 -16.38 3.21 9.09
C ALA A 37 -15.35 4.33 8.89
N ALA A 38 -14.78 4.87 9.97
CA ALA A 38 -13.76 5.91 9.91
C ALA A 38 -12.49 5.41 9.20
N PHE A 39 -12.02 4.20 9.53
CA PHE A 39 -10.86 3.61 8.87
C PHE A 39 -11.14 3.27 7.39
N THR A 40 -12.33 2.73 7.10
CA THR A 40 -12.74 2.48 5.70
C THR A 40 -12.77 3.77 4.90
N LEU A 41 -13.34 4.84 5.45
CA LEU A 41 -13.34 6.16 4.82
C LEU A 41 -11.93 6.66 4.55
N TYR A 42 -11.02 6.53 5.52
CA TYR A 42 -9.61 6.89 5.33
C TYR A 42 -8.98 6.11 4.16
N ILE A 43 -9.11 4.78 4.12
CA ILE A 43 -8.58 3.95 3.03
C ILE A 43 -9.18 4.32 1.68
N LEU A 44 -10.50 4.55 1.61
CA LEU A 44 -11.17 4.95 0.37
C LEU A 44 -10.71 6.32 -0.11
N LEU A 45 -10.55 7.30 0.80
CA LEU A 45 -10.01 8.60 0.45
C LEU A 45 -8.57 8.50 -0.05
N THR A 46 -7.72 7.68 0.59
CA THR A 46 -6.36 7.42 0.11
C THR A 46 -6.34 6.77 -1.27
N ALA A 47 -7.21 5.80 -1.53
CA ALA A 47 -7.35 5.18 -2.85
C ALA A 47 -7.82 6.20 -3.91
N VAL A 48 -8.78 7.05 -3.58
CA VAL A 48 -9.25 8.14 -4.46
C VAL A 48 -8.10 9.11 -4.76
N THR A 49 -7.32 9.51 -3.75
CA THR A 49 -6.16 10.40 -3.99
C THR A 49 -5.09 9.72 -4.84
N ALA A 50 -4.83 8.42 -4.66
CA ALA A 50 -3.88 7.68 -5.48
C ALA A 50 -4.31 7.57 -6.95
N TRP A 51 -5.62 7.56 -7.21
CA TRP A 51 -6.16 7.52 -8.58
C TRP A 51 -6.17 8.88 -9.27
N PHE A 52 -6.66 9.92 -8.58
CA PHE A 52 -6.88 11.24 -9.20
C PHE A 52 -5.71 12.21 -9.03
N LEU A 53 -4.83 11.96 -8.06
CA LEU A 53 -3.66 12.78 -7.75
C LEU A 53 -2.41 11.89 -7.59
N PRO A 54 -2.09 10.99 -8.55
CA PRO A 54 -0.87 10.19 -8.49
C PRO A 54 0.37 11.08 -8.60
N ASP A 55 1.46 10.68 -7.95
CA ASP A 55 2.73 11.38 -8.04
C ASP A 55 3.51 10.93 -9.27
N ALA A 56 3.82 11.89 -10.13
CA ALA A 56 4.82 11.69 -11.16
C ALA A 56 6.19 11.55 -10.49
N ASN A 57 6.75 10.34 -10.53
CA ASN A 57 8.00 10.03 -9.86
C ASN A 57 8.97 9.31 -10.81
N TRP A 58 10.25 9.36 -10.46
CA TRP A 58 11.32 8.84 -11.32
C TRP A 58 11.19 7.34 -11.60
N ASP A 59 10.67 6.58 -10.64
CA ASP A 59 10.56 5.12 -10.74
C ASP A 59 9.57 4.66 -11.82
N MET A 60 8.66 5.54 -12.28
CA MET A 60 7.79 5.26 -13.43
C MET A 60 8.59 4.83 -14.66
N LEU A 61 9.69 5.53 -14.96
CA LEU A 61 10.51 5.26 -16.15
C LEU A 61 11.06 3.82 -16.16
N PRO A 62 11.85 3.38 -15.16
CA PRO A 62 12.39 2.03 -15.16
C PRO A 62 11.31 0.95 -14.96
N TYR A 63 10.23 1.19 -14.22
CA TYR A 63 9.15 0.19 -14.07
C TYR A 63 8.39 -0.05 -15.38
N LEU A 64 8.07 1.01 -16.12
CA LEU A 64 7.44 0.89 -17.43
C LEU A 64 8.39 0.26 -18.45
N ALA A 65 9.68 0.56 -18.39
CA ALA A 65 10.67 -0.10 -19.25
C ALA A 65 10.68 -1.62 -19.01
N ILE A 66 10.88 -2.08 -17.76
CA ILE A 66 10.96 -3.52 -17.50
C ILE A 66 9.65 -4.27 -17.77
N ALA A 67 8.49 -3.60 -17.68
CA ALA A 67 7.20 -4.18 -18.01
C ALA A 67 7.07 -4.51 -19.51
N GLU A 68 7.85 -3.86 -20.38
CA GLU A 68 7.80 -4.04 -21.84
C GLU A 68 9.13 -4.52 -22.46
N GLU A 69 10.07 -4.98 -21.63
CA GLU A 69 11.35 -5.57 -22.09
C GLU A 69 11.15 -6.80 -23.00
N GLY A 70 10.05 -7.52 -22.82
CA GLY A 70 9.67 -8.63 -23.70
C GLY A 70 9.31 -8.19 -25.12
N THR A 71 8.76 -6.97 -25.25
CA THR A 71 8.28 -6.37 -26.49
C THR A 71 9.39 -5.60 -27.21
N TYR A 72 10.15 -4.77 -26.49
CA TYR A 72 11.20 -3.93 -27.05
C TYR A 72 12.59 -4.48 -26.69
N ARG A 73 13.21 -5.19 -27.63
CA ARG A 73 14.55 -5.78 -27.44
C ARG A 73 15.71 -4.84 -27.70
N ASP A 74 15.47 -3.76 -28.45
CA ASP A 74 16.48 -2.74 -28.70
C ASP A 74 16.50 -1.73 -27.56
N VAL A 75 17.70 -1.42 -27.07
CA VAL A 75 17.90 -0.56 -25.90
C VAL A 75 17.37 0.85 -26.15
N GLN A 76 17.56 1.39 -27.36
CA GLN A 76 17.06 2.72 -27.71
C GLN A 76 15.54 2.70 -27.82
N ALA A 77 14.96 1.70 -28.49
CA ALA A 77 13.51 1.58 -28.63
C ALA A 77 12.80 1.44 -27.27
N LEU A 78 13.40 0.71 -26.33
CA LEU A 78 12.86 0.57 -24.97
C LEU A 78 12.94 1.88 -24.18
N HIS A 79 14.05 2.61 -24.31
CA HIS A 79 14.21 3.94 -23.72
C HIS A 79 13.18 4.93 -24.28
N ASP A 80 13.06 5.01 -25.60
CA ASP A 80 12.10 5.87 -26.28
C ASP A 80 10.66 5.53 -25.86
N TYR A 81 10.35 4.23 -25.72
CA TYR A 81 9.07 3.77 -25.19
C TYR A 81 8.83 4.27 -23.76
N ALA A 82 9.75 4.03 -22.84
CA ALA A 82 9.55 4.38 -21.44
C ALA A 82 9.41 5.91 -21.25
N TYR A 83 10.32 6.69 -21.83
CA TYR A 83 10.29 8.15 -21.74
C TYR A 83 9.10 8.74 -22.49
N GLY A 84 8.77 8.21 -23.68
CA GLY A 84 7.60 8.63 -24.44
C GLY A 84 6.29 8.34 -23.70
N THR A 85 6.16 7.15 -23.12
CA THR A 85 4.96 6.76 -22.35
C THR A 85 4.77 7.66 -21.13
N VAL A 86 5.83 7.94 -20.36
CA VAL A 86 5.72 8.84 -19.20
C VAL A 86 5.40 10.26 -19.65
N ARG A 87 6.08 10.78 -20.69
CA ARG A 87 5.82 12.12 -21.25
C ARG A 87 4.37 12.31 -21.63
N ASP A 88 3.78 11.32 -22.27
CA ASP A 88 2.43 11.41 -22.80
C ASP A 88 1.38 11.16 -21.70
N GLY A 89 1.77 10.53 -20.57
CA GLY A 89 0.89 10.18 -19.45
C GLY A 89 0.92 11.13 -18.24
N VAL A 90 1.85 12.08 -18.17
CA VAL A 90 1.95 13.05 -17.05
C VAL A 90 1.91 14.50 -17.58
N SER A 91 1.80 15.49 -16.69
CA SER A 91 1.83 16.90 -17.10
C SER A 91 3.21 17.29 -17.65
N SER A 92 3.28 18.32 -18.50
CA SER A 92 4.55 18.78 -19.06
C SER A 92 5.53 19.26 -17.99
N ASP A 93 5.02 19.85 -16.91
CA ASP A 93 5.83 20.35 -15.80
C ASP A 93 6.38 19.19 -14.98
N ASP A 94 5.55 18.19 -14.68
CA ASP A 94 5.98 16.97 -14.00
C ASP A 94 7.02 16.21 -14.81
N TYR A 95 6.77 16.01 -16.11
CA TYR A 95 7.71 15.34 -16.99
C TYR A 95 9.07 16.06 -17.01
N LYS A 96 9.06 17.39 -17.06
CA LYS A 96 10.29 18.18 -16.99
C LYS A 96 11.05 17.95 -15.69
N ILE A 97 10.38 17.95 -14.54
CA ILE A 97 11.00 17.67 -13.24
C ILE A 97 11.57 16.24 -13.18
N LEU A 98 10.93 15.29 -13.87
CA LEU A 98 11.43 13.92 -13.95
C LEU A 98 12.72 13.82 -14.75
N ILE A 99 12.89 14.54 -15.85
CA ILE A 99 14.03 14.35 -16.77
C ILE A 99 15.11 15.42 -16.68
N ASP A 100 14.84 16.56 -16.05
CA ASP A 100 15.74 17.71 -16.03
C ASP A 100 16.07 18.11 -14.58
N ASP A 101 17.21 17.62 -14.10
CA ASP A 101 17.82 17.99 -12.83
C ASP A 101 19.02 18.95 -13.04
N GLY A 102 19.04 19.69 -14.15
CA GLY A 102 20.10 20.67 -14.45
C GLY A 102 21.39 20.05 -14.98
N GLY A 103 21.30 18.93 -15.71
CA GLY A 103 22.46 18.21 -16.24
C GLY A 103 23.03 17.16 -15.27
N GLY A 104 22.25 16.76 -14.27
CA GLY A 104 22.62 15.74 -13.30
C GLY A 104 22.31 14.34 -13.79
N PHE A 105 21.93 13.48 -12.84
CA PHE A 105 21.67 12.07 -13.08
C PHE A 105 20.46 11.87 -14.01
N ARG A 106 19.36 12.59 -13.77
CA ARG A 106 18.12 12.42 -14.53
C ARG A 106 18.28 12.89 -15.96
N SER A 107 18.93 14.04 -16.16
CA SER A 107 19.26 14.56 -17.49
C SER A 107 20.17 13.62 -18.27
N HIS A 108 21.15 13.03 -17.61
CA HIS A 108 22.05 12.06 -18.23
C HIS A 108 21.33 10.79 -18.68
N MET A 109 20.49 10.22 -17.82
CA MET A 109 19.70 9.02 -18.16
C MET A 109 18.67 9.28 -19.27
N ALA A 110 18.10 10.49 -19.30
CA ALA A 110 17.21 10.90 -20.38
C ALA A 110 17.94 11.04 -21.73
N GLY A 111 19.24 11.37 -21.72
CA GLY A 111 20.06 11.51 -22.92
C GLY A 111 20.81 10.25 -23.35
N ASN A 112 20.89 9.22 -22.50
CA ASN A 112 21.70 8.02 -22.76
C ASN A 112 20.95 6.72 -22.43
N ALA A 113 20.43 6.06 -23.48
CA ALA A 113 19.68 4.81 -23.36
C ALA A 113 20.50 3.65 -22.78
N GLY A 114 21.81 3.58 -23.07
CA GLY A 114 22.68 2.53 -22.56
C GLY A 114 22.84 2.58 -21.05
N ASP A 115 23.04 3.78 -20.51
CA ASP A 115 23.19 3.99 -19.08
C ASP A 115 21.86 3.79 -18.34
N PHE A 116 20.75 4.26 -18.92
CA PHE A 116 19.41 3.95 -18.40
C PHE A 116 19.14 2.45 -18.35
N HIS A 117 19.49 1.71 -19.42
CA HIS A 117 19.33 0.26 -19.46
C HIS A 117 20.17 -0.48 -18.41
N SER A 118 21.36 0.05 -18.08
CA SER A 118 22.22 -0.53 -17.02
C SER A 118 21.55 -0.48 -15.63
N LEU A 119 20.72 0.53 -15.39
CA LEU A 119 19.98 0.73 -14.14
C LEU A 119 18.82 -0.26 -13.99
N LEU A 120 18.25 -0.77 -15.09
CA LEU A 120 17.09 -1.65 -15.04
C LEU A 120 17.32 -2.93 -14.24
N GLY A 121 18.58 -3.35 -14.05
CA GLY A 121 18.93 -4.51 -13.22
C GLY A 121 18.33 -4.50 -11.81
N MET A 122 18.27 -3.34 -11.13
CA MET A 122 17.69 -3.24 -9.78
C MET A 122 16.15 -3.19 -9.77
N TYR A 123 15.52 -2.97 -10.93
CA TYR A 123 14.07 -2.97 -11.08
C TYR A 123 13.57 -4.35 -11.50
N ARG A 124 14.32 -5.06 -12.37
CA ARG A 124 14.00 -6.43 -12.83
C ARG A 124 13.80 -7.44 -11.71
N ILE A 125 14.48 -7.27 -10.58
CA ILE A 125 14.33 -8.16 -9.42
C ILE A 125 12.92 -8.07 -8.80
N LYS A 126 12.18 -6.98 -9.03
CA LYS A 126 10.81 -6.76 -8.54
C LYS A 126 9.79 -7.36 -9.50
N PHE A 127 10.01 -8.64 -9.81
CA PHE A 127 9.38 -9.36 -10.92
C PHE A 127 7.85 -9.29 -10.90
N LEU A 128 7.22 -9.53 -9.75
CA LEU A 128 5.75 -9.59 -9.67
C LEU A 128 5.11 -8.26 -10.09
N TYR A 129 5.72 -7.15 -9.71
CA TYR A 129 5.19 -5.83 -10.03
C TYR A 129 5.30 -5.54 -11.53
N ALA A 130 6.46 -5.84 -12.13
CA ALA A 130 6.67 -5.70 -13.57
C ALA A 130 5.66 -6.54 -14.39
N GLU A 131 5.42 -7.79 -13.98
CA GLU A 131 4.49 -8.69 -14.66
C GLU A 131 3.03 -8.21 -14.57
N ILE A 132 2.63 -7.70 -13.41
CA ILE A 132 1.30 -7.10 -13.23
C ILE A 132 1.15 -5.89 -14.16
N LEU A 133 2.15 -5.00 -14.21
CA LEU A 133 2.13 -3.83 -15.09
C LEU A 133 2.09 -4.22 -16.57
N SER A 134 2.88 -5.20 -16.99
CA SER A 134 2.88 -5.71 -18.37
C SER A 134 1.50 -6.23 -18.76
N THR A 135 0.90 -7.05 -17.88
CA THR A 135 -0.44 -7.61 -18.10
C THR A 135 -1.52 -6.52 -18.16
N MET A 136 -1.47 -5.53 -17.27
CA MET A 136 -2.48 -4.46 -17.22
C MET A 136 -2.33 -3.48 -18.39
N SER A 137 -1.11 -3.24 -18.87
CA SER A 137 -0.83 -2.39 -20.03
C SER A 137 -1.46 -2.89 -21.33
N SER A 138 -1.93 -4.15 -21.39
CA SER A 138 -2.65 -4.67 -22.54
C SER A 138 -4.11 -4.17 -22.63
N VAL A 139 -4.66 -3.58 -21.58
CA VAL A 139 -6.07 -3.16 -21.50
C VAL A 139 -6.29 -1.71 -21.06
N MET A 140 -5.26 -1.04 -20.54
CA MET A 140 -5.28 0.38 -20.16
C MET A 140 -3.93 1.02 -20.45
N SER A 141 -3.81 2.35 -20.32
CA SER A 141 -2.51 2.98 -20.52
C SER A 141 -1.51 2.51 -19.43
N PRO A 142 -0.22 2.40 -19.73
CA PRO A 142 0.76 1.90 -18.75
C PRO A 142 0.86 2.78 -17.48
N VAL A 143 0.68 4.09 -17.62
CA VAL A 143 0.64 5.02 -16.48
C VAL A 143 -0.61 4.80 -15.62
N GLU A 144 -1.78 4.61 -16.23
CA GLU A 144 -3.00 4.25 -15.49
C GLU A 144 -2.86 2.88 -14.81
N ALA A 145 -2.17 1.92 -15.43
CA ALA A 145 -1.89 0.62 -14.82
C ALA A 145 -1.10 0.77 -13.51
N MET A 146 -0.09 1.64 -13.46
CA MET A 146 0.64 1.93 -12.23
C MET A 146 -0.28 2.46 -11.12
N SER A 147 -1.12 3.45 -11.44
CA SER A 147 -2.10 4.00 -10.50
C SER A 147 -3.11 2.94 -10.04
N ALA A 148 -3.59 2.10 -10.96
CA ALA A 148 -4.53 1.01 -10.67
C ALA A 148 -3.95 -0.02 -9.69
N VAL A 149 -2.69 -0.42 -9.88
CA VAL A 149 -2.00 -1.33 -8.96
C VAL A 149 -1.85 -0.69 -7.58
N SER A 150 -1.52 0.60 -7.52
CA SER A 150 -1.42 1.31 -6.24
C SER A 150 -2.76 1.36 -5.51
N VAL A 151 -3.84 1.71 -6.21
CA VAL A 151 -5.21 1.72 -5.67
C VAL A 151 -5.61 0.34 -5.17
N LEU A 152 -5.38 -0.71 -5.97
CA LEU A 152 -5.67 -2.08 -5.56
C LEU A 152 -4.89 -2.46 -4.29
N SER A 153 -3.64 -2.04 -4.19
CA SER A 153 -2.78 -2.30 -3.03
C SER A 153 -3.28 -1.61 -1.77
N VAL A 154 -3.72 -0.34 -1.88
CA VAL A 154 -4.33 0.41 -0.77
C VAL A 154 -5.60 -0.29 -0.28
N LEU A 155 -6.49 -0.66 -1.20
CA LEU A 155 -7.74 -1.34 -0.86
C LEU A 155 -7.49 -2.71 -0.23
N LEU A 156 -6.57 -3.49 -0.79
CA LEU A 156 -6.19 -4.80 -0.26
C LEU A 156 -5.61 -4.67 1.16
N PHE A 157 -4.69 -3.73 1.37
CA PHE A 157 -4.11 -3.45 2.68
C PHE A 157 -5.20 -3.09 3.69
N GLY A 158 -6.10 -2.16 3.34
CA GLY A 158 -7.18 -1.72 4.22
C GLY A 158 -8.17 -2.83 4.58
N VAL A 159 -8.53 -3.68 3.61
CA VAL A 159 -9.39 -4.85 3.86
C VAL A 159 -8.72 -5.83 4.82
N ILE A 160 -7.45 -6.17 4.59
CA ILE A 160 -6.71 -7.09 5.48
C ILE A 160 -6.60 -6.51 6.89
N ALA A 161 -6.26 -5.22 7.02
CA ALA A 161 -6.18 -4.54 8.31
C ALA A 161 -7.52 -4.57 9.06
N LEU A 162 -8.65 -4.33 8.38
CA LEU A 162 -9.98 -4.42 8.98
C LEU A 162 -10.35 -5.85 9.38
N LEU A 163 -10.02 -6.85 8.56
CA LEU A 163 -10.24 -8.25 8.87
C LEU A 163 -9.45 -8.69 10.11
N TRP A 164 -8.22 -8.21 10.23
CA TRP A 164 -7.37 -8.48 11.39
C TRP A 164 -7.89 -7.78 12.64
N LEU A 165 -8.18 -6.48 12.59
CA LEU A 165 -8.78 -5.77 13.73
C LEU A 165 -10.11 -6.40 14.17
N ARG A 166 -10.89 -6.92 13.22
CA ARG A 166 -12.11 -7.67 13.52
C ARG A 166 -11.83 -9.00 14.21
N SER A 167 -10.80 -9.75 13.81
CA SER A 167 -10.47 -11.03 14.45
C SER A 167 -10.07 -10.86 15.91
N GLU A 168 -9.45 -9.74 16.24
CA GLU A 168 -9.02 -9.40 17.61
C GLU A 168 -10.09 -8.63 18.42
N GLY A 169 -11.28 -8.39 17.86
CA GLY A 169 -12.32 -7.58 18.52
C GLY A 169 -11.92 -6.11 18.73
N ALA A 170 -10.93 -5.63 17.99
CA ALA A 170 -10.29 -4.32 18.14
C ALA A 170 -10.77 -3.27 17.12
N LEU A 171 -11.93 -3.47 16.48
CA LEU A 171 -12.47 -2.53 15.47
C LEU A 171 -12.68 -1.11 16.00
N ALA A 172 -12.94 -0.94 17.29
CA ALA A 172 -13.03 0.37 17.92
C ALA A 172 -11.70 1.16 17.87
N LEU A 173 -10.57 0.46 17.74
CA LEU A 173 -9.22 1.03 17.63
C LEU A 173 -8.79 1.27 16.18
N ALA A 174 -9.63 0.97 15.18
CA ALA A 174 -9.29 1.19 13.78
C ALA A 174 -8.89 2.66 13.45
N PRO A 175 -9.47 3.71 14.07
CA PRO A 175 -8.98 5.08 13.88
C PRO A 175 -7.54 5.28 14.34
N VAL A 176 -7.08 4.56 15.37
CA VAL A 176 -5.68 4.61 15.82
C VAL A 176 -4.77 3.98 14.76
N ALA A 177 -5.17 2.86 14.16
CA ALA A 177 -4.45 2.28 13.03
C ALA A 177 -4.38 3.27 11.85
N GLY A 178 -5.48 3.96 11.53
CA GLY A 178 -5.49 5.03 10.53
C GLY A 178 -4.50 6.17 10.86
N ALA A 179 -4.45 6.62 12.11
CA ALA A 179 -3.50 7.64 12.55
C ALA A 179 -2.04 7.17 12.42
N VAL A 180 -1.75 5.90 12.75
CA VAL A 180 -0.42 5.31 12.55
C VAL A 180 -0.05 5.29 11.07
N LEU A 181 -0.98 4.93 10.18
CA LEU A 181 -0.75 4.95 8.73
C LEU A 181 -0.50 6.36 8.20
N MET A 182 -1.21 7.37 8.71
CA MET A 182 -0.94 8.77 8.37
C MET A 182 0.47 9.20 8.80
N MET A 183 0.88 8.83 10.01
CA MET A 183 2.25 9.11 10.50
C MET A 183 3.33 8.36 9.73
N ALA A 184 2.98 7.21 9.13
CA ALA A 184 3.86 6.42 8.29
C ALA A 184 3.83 6.85 6.81
N GLU A 185 3.24 8.02 6.49
CA GLU A 185 3.16 8.57 5.13
C GLU A 185 2.49 7.62 4.13
N PHE A 186 1.53 6.80 4.60
CA PHE A 186 0.82 5.82 3.77
C PHE A 186 0.11 6.48 2.56
N GLY A 187 -0.32 7.73 2.70
CA GLY A 187 -0.92 8.50 1.61
C GLY A 187 0.08 8.85 0.49
N ASP A 188 1.30 9.22 0.85
CA ASP A 188 2.35 9.56 -0.13
C ASP A 188 2.87 8.28 -0.81
N ALA A 189 3.03 7.20 -0.04
CA ALA A 189 3.34 5.87 -0.58
C ALA A 189 2.25 5.40 -1.58
N ALA A 190 0.98 5.74 -1.33
CA ALA A 190 -0.13 5.41 -2.24
C ALA A 190 -0.08 6.18 -3.56
N ARG A 191 0.42 7.41 -3.54
CA ARG A 191 0.53 8.22 -4.76
C ARG A 191 1.78 7.91 -5.57
N ALA A 192 2.85 7.43 -4.93
CA ALA A 192 4.12 7.11 -5.59
C ALA A 192 4.05 5.94 -6.58
N ALA A 193 2.97 5.14 -6.58
CA ALA A 193 2.76 4.03 -7.50
C ALA A 193 3.98 3.08 -7.64
N THR A 194 4.62 2.74 -6.52
CA THR A 194 5.74 1.78 -6.43
C THR A 194 5.24 0.41 -5.96
N PRO A 195 6.03 -0.67 -6.08
CA PRO A 195 5.68 -1.98 -5.54
C PRO A 195 5.51 -2.05 -4.01
N ASP A 196 5.83 -0.98 -3.30
CA ASP A 196 5.99 -0.97 -1.84
C ASP A 196 4.68 -1.26 -1.11
N LEU A 197 3.58 -0.67 -1.58
CA LEU A 197 2.25 -0.93 -1.00
C LEU A 197 1.70 -2.30 -1.36
N LEU A 198 1.92 -2.76 -2.61
CA LEU A 198 1.54 -4.12 -3.01
C LEU A 198 2.23 -5.13 -2.11
N CYS A 199 3.53 -4.94 -1.93
CA CYS A 199 4.34 -5.75 -1.05
C CYS A 199 3.86 -5.69 0.40
N SER A 200 3.55 -4.49 0.92
CA SER A 200 3.04 -4.32 2.28
C SER A 200 1.69 -5.01 2.50
N ALA A 201 0.79 -4.94 1.51
CA ALA A 201 -0.51 -5.62 1.57
C ALA A 201 -0.36 -7.15 1.57
N LEU A 202 0.48 -7.69 0.67
CA LEU A 202 0.78 -9.12 0.61
C LEU A 202 1.45 -9.60 1.91
N PHE A 203 2.39 -8.83 2.44
CA PHE A 203 3.09 -9.13 3.68
C PHE A 203 2.13 -9.15 4.88
N LEU A 204 1.31 -8.10 5.04
CA LEU A 204 0.28 -8.03 6.09
C LEU A 204 -0.70 -9.20 5.98
N GLY A 205 -1.12 -9.57 4.76
CA GLY A 205 -1.97 -10.73 4.51
C GLY A 205 -1.32 -12.04 4.91
N GLY A 206 -0.03 -12.22 4.60
CA GLY A 206 0.75 -13.39 4.99
C GLY A 206 0.87 -13.53 6.51
N LEU A 207 1.14 -12.44 7.21
CA LEU A 207 1.16 -12.39 8.68
C LEU A 207 -0.21 -12.70 9.29
N PHE A 208 -1.27 -12.12 8.73
CA PHE A 208 -2.63 -12.41 9.19
C PHE A 208 -2.97 -13.89 9.01
N ALA A 209 -2.66 -14.47 7.84
CA ALA A 209 -2.84 -15.89 7.57
C ALA A 209 -2.04 -16.77 8.56
N TYR A 210 -0.82 -16.35 8.89
CA TYR A 210 0.06 -17.07 9.82
C TYR A 210 -0.56 -17.14 11.22
N VAL A 211 -1.00 -16.00 11.76
CA VAL A 211 -1.69 -15.92 13.06
C VAL A 211 -2.97 -16.77 13.09
N ARG A 212 -3.62 -16.96 11.93
CA ARG A 212 -4.81 -17.82 11.78
C ARG A 212 -4.50 -19.30 11.54
N GLY A 213 -3.24 -19.71 11.56
CA GLY A 213 -2.81 -21.09 11.30
C GLY A 213 -3.04 -21.56 9.87
N ARG A 214 -3.04 -20.63 8.88
CA ARG A 214 -3.30 -20.91 7.47
C ARG A 214 -1.98 -21.00 6.68
N GLU A 215 -1.19 -22.03 6.95
CA GLU A 215 0.18 -22.21 6.46
C GLU A 215 0.32 -22.03 4.93
N VAL A 216 -0.56 -22.65 4.15
CA VAL A 216 -0.53 -22.53 2.67
C VAL A 216 -0.75 -21.08 2.23
N ALA A 217 -1.70 -20.38 2.83
CA ALA A 217 -1.96 -18.98 2.49
C ALA A 217 -0.80 -18.08 2.93
N THR A 218 -0.21 -18.34 4.10
CA THR A 218 1.02 -17.67 4.55
C THR A 218 2.14 -17.84 3.55
N ALA A 219 2.44 -19.07 3.14
CA ALA A 219 3.52 -19.37 2.20
C ALA A 219 3.32 -18.63 0.86
N ILE A 220 2.10 -18.70 0.30
CA ILE A 220 1.78 -18.03 -0.96
C ILE A 220 1.93 -16.51 -0.83
N LEU A 221 1.32 -15.90 0.19
CA LEU A 221 1.32 -14.44 0.34
C LEU A 221 2.71 -13.89 0.63
N LEU A 222 3.50 -14.55 1.48
CA LEU A 222 4.88 -14.14 1.75
C LEU A 222 5.80 -14.36 0.54
N PHE A 223 5.59 -15.43 -0.24
CA PHE A 223 6.32 -15.63 -1.49
C PHE A 223 5.98 -14.54 -2.52
N LEU A 224 4.70 -14.19 -2.68
CA LEU A 224 4.30 -13.08 -3.54
C LEU A 224 4.87 -11.74 -3.05
N ALA A 225 4.90 -11.49 -1.74
CA ALA A 225 5.54 -10.30 -1.18
C ALA A 225 7.05 -10.24 -1.53
N PHE A 226 7.74 -11.38 -1.45
CA PHE A 226 9.14 -11.50 -1.91
C PHE A 226 9.28 -11.21 -3.41
N MET A 227 8.37 -11.72 -4.25
CA MET A 227 8.41 -11.42 -5.69
C MET A 227 8.11 -9.96 -6.01
N ALA A 228 7.36 -9.24 -5.16
CA ALA A 228 7.13 -7.80 -5.28
C ALA A 228 8.34 -6.98 -4.81
N ARG A 229 8.96 -7.34 -3.68
CA ARG A 229 10.23 -6.78 -3.20
C ARG A 229 11.13 -7.88 -2.62
N PRO A 230 12.22 -8.24 -3.33
CA PRO A 230 13.14 -9.30 -2.89
C PRO A 230 13.82 -9.05 -1.56
N ASP A 231 13.91 -7.80 -1.11
CA ASP A 231 14.45 -7.41 0.19
C ASP A 231 13.73 -8.12 1.35
N ASN A 232 12.47 -8.57 1.14
CA ASN A 232 11.69 -9.30 2.13
C ASN A 232 12.02 -10.80 2.25
N ILE A 233 13.04 -11.30 1.54
CA ILE A 233 13.50 -12.69 1.65
C ILE A 233 13.85 -13.08 3.09
N VAL A 234 14.36 -12.13 3.89
CA VAL A 234 14.71 -12.37 5.30
C VAL A 234 13.48 -12.78 6.10
N PHE A 235 12.34 -12.09 5.91
CA PHE A 235 11.11 -12.43 6.61
C PHE A 235 10.56 -13.78 6.14
N LEU A 236 10.59 -14.04 4.83
CA LEU A 236 10.18 -15.34 4.30
C LEU A 236 11.00 -16.48 4.92
N ALA A 237 12.32 -16.32 5.02
CA ALA A 237 13.21 -17.31 5.64
C ALA A 237 12.89 -17.53 7.13
N VAL A 238 12.63 -16.46 7.88
CA VAL A 238 12.25 -16.56 9.30
C VAL A 238 10.93 -17.30 9.46
N PHE A 239 9.89 -16.94 8.71
CA PHE A 239 8.60 -17.63 8.80
C PHE A 239 8.66 -19.07 8.29
N ALA A 240 9.46 -19.37 7.28
CA ALA A 240 9.68 -20.74 6.82
C ALA A 240 10.28 -21.64 7.91
N VAL A 241 11.19 -21.11 8.74
CA VAL A 241 11.74 -21.85 9.90
C VAL A 241 10.71 -22.01 11.02
N LEU A 242 9.90 -20.99 11.27
CA LEU A 242 8.89 -21.00 12.34
C LEU A 242 7.63 -21.82 12.02
N LEU A 243 7.39 -22.12 10.74
CA LEU A 243 6.27 -22.94 10.26
C LEU A 243 6.53 -24.45 10.36
N VAL A 244 7.74 -24.86 10.78
CA VAL A 244 8.14 -26.27 11.04
C VAL A 244 7.95 -26.59 12.52
#